data_AF-A0A8S3EWK2-F1
#
_entry.id   AF-A0A8S3EWK2-F1
#
_cell.length_a   1.000
_cell.length_b   1.000
_cell.length_c   1.000
_cell.angle_alpha   90.00
_cell.angle_beta   90.00
_cell.angle_gamma   90.00
#
_symmetry.space_group_name_H-M   'P 1'
#
loop_
_entity.id
_entity.type
_entity.pdbx_description
1 polymer ?
#
loop_
_entity_poly.entity_id
_entity_poly.type
_entity_poly.pdbx_seq_one_letter_code
_entity_poly.pdbx_strand_id
1 'polypeptide(L)'
;MIISLYNHVFRSKIVPKASEVLQCYIRHRNYPSWTSYFIHQYDCLNDQFGQSHFEFDVDGRNYHVLRTGCFPYIKYHCTQRIKTNDLSYENRLYTFFKIFNL
;
A
#
# COMPACT_ATOMS: atom_id res chain seq x y z
N MET A 1 -8.18 18.37 17.76
CA MET A 1 -8.99 17.55 16.83
C MET A 1 -9.34 18.28 15.54
N ILE A 2 -9.88 19.51 15.60
CA ILE A 2 -10.26 20.31 14.41
C ILE A 2 -9.06 20.66 13.49
N ILE A 3 -7.89 21.02 14.05
CA ILE A 3 -6.68 21.32 13.28
C ILE A 3 -6.14 20.07 12.54
N SER A 4 -6.29 18.89 13.12
CA SER A 4 -5.87 17.62 12.50
C SER A 4 -6.73 17.27 11.29
N LEU A 5 -8.05 17.46 11.40
CA LEU A 5 -8.98 17.31 10.28
C LEU A 5 -8.73 18.35 9.18
N TYR A 6 -8.47 19.61 9.55
CA TYR A 6 -8.16 20.67 8.60
C TYR A 6 -6.87 20.35 7.81
N ASN A 7 -5.81 19.95 8.50
CA ASN A 7 -4.56 19.53 7.86
C ASN A 7 -4.73 18.27 7.00
N HIS A 8 -5.59 17.31 7.39
CA HIS A 8 -5.84 16.12 6.59
C HIS A 8 -6.58 16.45 5.28
N VAL A 9 -7.61 17.30 5.35
CA VAL A 9 -8.39 17.76 4.19
C VAL A 9 -7.54 18.59 3.23
N PHE A 10 -6.76 19.56 3.72
CA PHE A 10 -5.91 20.39 2.85
C PHE A 10 -4.71 19.64 2.27
N ARG A 11 -4.13 18.70 3.02
CA ARG A 11 -3.00 17.88 2.55
C ARG A 11 -3.38 16.97 1.38
N SER A 12 -4.62 16.47 1.36
CA SER A 12 -5.12 15.59 0.29
C SER A 12 -5.04 16.18 -1.12
N LYS A 13 -4.99 17.51 -1.26
CA LYS A 13 -4.88 18.19 -2.57
C LYS A 13 -3.44 18.30 -3.09
N ILE A 14 -2.42 18.07 -2.26
CA ILE A 14 -1.02 18.41 -2.59
C ILE A 14 -0.12 17.18 -2.66
N VAL A 15 -0.42 16.12 -1.89
CA VAL A 15 0.40 14.90 -1.87
C VAL A 15 -0.20 13.80 -2.75
N PRO A 16 0.62 13.01 -3.47
CA PRO A 16 0.12 11.89 -4.29
C PRO A 16 -0.44 10.78 -3.42
N LYS A 17 -1.26 9.90 -4.01
CA LYS A 17 -1.73 8.70 -3.32
C LYS A 17 -0.60 7.68 -3.17
N ALA A 18 -0.61 6.92 -2.08
CA ALA A 18 0.37 5.86 -1.86
C ALA A 18 0.30 4.80 -2.97
N SER A 19 -0.90 4.50 -3.49
CA SER A 19 -1.09 3.64 -4.66
C SER A 19 -0.43 4.19 -5.93
N GLU A 20 -0.53 5.49 -6.20
CA GLU A 20 0.08 6.15 -7.37
C GLU A 20 1.61 6.11 -7.27
N VAL A 21 2.16 6.42 -6.08
CA VAL A 21 3.60 6.34 -5.84
C VAL A 21 4.11 4.91 -6.04
N LEU A 22 3.39 3.91 -5.53
CA LEU A 22 3.73 2.50 -5.72
C LEU A 22 3.71 2.11 -7.21
N GLN A 23 2.70 2.55 -7.95
CA GLN A 23 2.57 2.28 -9.38
C GLN A 23 3.73 2.89 -10.17
N CYS A 24 4.04 4.17 -9.93
CA CYS A 24 5.17 4.86 -10.53
C CYS A 24 6.51 4.18 -10.19
N TYR A 25 6.68 3.74 -8.95
CA TYR A 25 7.87 3.01 -8.52
C TYR A 25 8.05 1.69 -9.29
N ILE A 26 7.00 0.88 -9.41
CA ILE A 26 7.06 -0.39 -10.15
C ILE A 26 7.37 -0.16 -11.63
N ARG A 27 6.73 0.84 -12.25
CA ARG A 27 7.02 1.25 -13.64
C ARG A 27 8.48 1.68 -13.80
N HIS A 28 8.97 2.54 -12.90
CA HIS A 28 10.35 3.03 -12.94
C HIS A 28 11.37 1.91 -12.79
N ARG A 29 11.03 0.85 -12.05
CA ARG A 29 11.86 -0.36 -11.88
C ARG A 29 11.71 -1.37 -13.02
N ASN A 30 10.99 -1.03 -14.09
CA ASN A 30 10.73 -1.87 -15.25
C ASN A 30 10.06 -3.21 -14.88
N TYR A 31 9.02 -3.15 -14.04
CA TYR A 31 8.18 -4.30 -13.67
C TYR A 31 8.97 -5.51 -13.14
N PRO A 32 9.68 -5.38 -12.01
CA PRO A 32 10.51 -6.44 -11.47
C PRO A 32 9.64 -7.61 -10.96
N SER A 33 10.15 -8.84 -11.06
CA SER A 33 9.46 -10.03 -10.52
C SER A 33 9.25 -9.96 -9.00
N TRP A 34 10.15 -9.28 -8.29
CA TRP A 34 10.06 -9.00 -6.87
C TRP A 34 10.70 -7.65 -6.55
N THR A 35 10.10 -6.88 -5.62
CA THR A 35 10.69 -5.65 -5.11
C THR A 35 10.18 -5.29 -3.71
N SER A 36 10.93 -4.48 -2.98
CA SER A 36 10.49 -3.86 -1.72
C SER A 36 10.88 -2.39 -1.66
N TYR A 37 10.04 -1.59 -1.01
CA TYR A 37 10.20 -0.14 -0.98
C TYR A 37 9.52 0.46 0.26
N PHE A 38 9.96 1.65 0.67
CA PHE A 38 9.44 2.40 1.80
C PHE A 38 9.00 3.78 1.35
N ILE A 39 7.79 4.17 1.73
CA ILE A 39 7.26 5.52 1.54
C ILE A 39 7.11 6.17 2.90
N HIS A 40 7.61 7.38 3.08
CA HIS A 40 7.37 8.12 4.30
C HIS A 40 5.89 8.53 4.37
N GLN A 41 5.21 8.28 5.49
CA GLN A 41 3.76 8.50 5.62
C GLN A 41 3.36 9.96 5.42
N TYR A 42 4.30 10.89 5.57
CA TYR A 42 4.07 12.31 5.35
C TYR A 42 4.18 12.71 3.85
N ASP A 43 4.75 11.88 3.00
CA ASP A 43 5.02 12.24 1.60
C ASP A 43 3.90 11.79 0.65
N CYS A 44 2.89 11.06 1.16
CA CYS A 44 1.77 10.56 0.39
C CYS A 44 0.47 10.51 1.21
N LEU A 45 -0.67 10.46 0.52
CA LEU A 45 -1.96 10.13 1.10
C LEU A 45 -2.11 8.60 1.17
N ASN A 46 -2.29 8.06 2.38
CA ASN A 46 -2.44 6.61 2.59
C ASN A 46 -3.86 6.13 2.21
N ASP A 47 -4.12 6.03 0.91
CA ASP A 47 -5.39 5.57 0.33
C ASP A 47 -5.61 4.05 0.43
N GLN A 48 -4.55 3.30 0.77
CA GLN A 48 -4.59 1.85 0.97
C GLN A 48 -4.74 1.47 2.44
N PHE A 49 -4.99 2.41 3.36
CA PHE A 49 -5.07 2.16 4.80
C PHE A 49 -6.02 1.00 5.13
N GLY A 50 -5.60 0.11 6.04
CA GLY A 50 -6.35 -1.11 6.38
C GLY A 50 -6.09 -2.31 5.46
N GLN A 51 -5.49 -2.11 4.28
CA GLN A 51 -5.03 -3.22 3.44
C GLN A 51 -3.65 -3.70 3.90
N SER A 52 -3.54 -4.99 4.18
CA SER A 52 -2.31 -5.61 4.65
C SER A 52 -1.71 -6.52 3.59
N HIS A 53 -2.55 -7.23 2.85
CA HIS A 53 -2.12 -8.23 1.90
C HIS A 53 -3.11 -8.26 0.73
N PHE A 54 -2.76 -7.71 -0.42
CA PHE A 54 -3.74 -7.48 -1.49
C PHE A 54 -3.13 -7.60 -2.88
N GLU A 55 -3.99 -7.78 -3.88
CA GLU A 55 -3.64 -7.71 -5.30
C GLU A 55 -3.56 -6.26 -5.76
N PHE A 56 -2.52 -5.95 -6.53
CA PHE A 56 -2.29 -4.63 -7.08
C PHE A 56 -1.90 -4.75 -8.56
N ASP A 57 -2.79 -4.31 -9.43
CA ASP A 57 -2.53 -4.32 -10.87
C ASP A 57 -1.73 -3.08 -11.29
N VAL A 58 -0.64 -3.33 -12.02
CA VAL A 58 0.18 -2.30 -12.65
C VAL A 58 0.32 -2.63 -14.11
N ASP A 59 -0.44 -1.93 -14.96
CA ASP A 59 -0.42 -2.04 -16.41
C ASP A 59 -0.63 -3.49 -16.91
N GLY A 60 -1.59 -4.20 -16.30
CA GLY A 60 -1.92 -5.59 -16.65
C GLY A 60 -1.01 -6.63 -16.01
N ARG A 61 -0.08 -6.23 -15.13
CA ARG A 61 0.74 -7.13 -14.31
C ARG A 61 0.24 -7.09 -12.88
N ASN A 62 -0.18 -8.25 -12.38
CA ASN A 62 -0.65 -8.38 -11.01
C ASN A 62 0.53 -8.55 -10.05
N TYR A 63 0.57 -7.70 -9.03
CA TYR A 63 1.48 -7.79 -7.90
C TYR A 63 0.73 -8.20 -6.65
N HIS A 64 1.25 -9.21 -5.98
CA HIS A 64 0.90 -9.48 -4.62
C HIS A 64 1.65 -8.51 -3.71
N VAL A 65 0.91 -7.67 -2.99
CA VAL A 65 1.46 -6.65 -2.10
C VAL A 65 1.26 -7.06 -0.65
N LEU A 66 2.34 -7.10 0.12
CA LEU A 66 2.34 -7.20 1.58
C LEU A 66 2.80 -5.88 2.19
N ARG A 67 1.94 -5.28 3.01
CA ARG A 67 2.22 -4.08 3.80
C ARG A 67 2.45 -4.43 5.26
N THR A 68 3.60 -4.04 5.78
CA THR A 68 3.95 -4.22 7.19
C THR A 68 3.99 -2.87 7.91
N GLY A 69 3.63 -2.86 9.20
CA GLY A 69 3.76 -1.67 10.04
C GLY A 69 5.23 -1.30 10.22
N CYS A 70 5.59 -0.03 9.97
CA CYS A 70 6.95 0.48 10.14
C CYS A 70 6.92 2.00 10.34
N PHE A 71 6.34 2.50 11.43
CA PHE A 71 6.24 3.96 11.67
C PHE A 71 7.64 4.62 11.66
N PRO A 72 7.85 5.77 10.97
CA PRO A 72 6.89 6.63 10.26
C PRO A 72 6.70 6.32 8.76
N TYR A 73 7.08 5.13 8.30
CA TYR A 73 7.02 4.67 6.92
C TYR A 73 5.85 3.70 6.65
N ILE A 74 5.54 3.56 5.37
CA ILE A 74 4.75 2.48 4.79
C ILE A 74 5.72 1.57 4.07
N LYS A 75 5.86 0.33 4.54
CA LYS A 75 6.71 -0.67 3.88
C LYS A 75 5.88 -1.52 2.93
N TYR A 76 6.35 -1.62 1.70
CA TYR A 76 5.80 -2.47 0.66
C TYR A 76 6.75 -3.61 0.35
N HIS A 77 6.21 -4.82 0.25
CA HIS A 77 6.83 -5.95 -0.41
C HIS A 77 5.92 -6.39 -1.55
N CYS A 78 6.45 -6.44 -2.75
CA CYS A 78 5.70 -6.70 -3.96
C CYS A 78 6.31 -7.89 -4.69
N THR A 79 5.49 -8.89 -5.00
CA THR A 79 5.88 -10.06 -5.78
C THR A 79 4.95 -10.16 -6.97
N GLN A 80 5.50 -10.13 -8.18
CA GLN A 80 4.70 -10.31 -9.39
C GLN A 80 4.19 -11.76 -9.44
N ARG A 81 2.90 -11.94 -9.72
CA ARG A 81 2.30 -13.28 -9.90
C ARG A 81 1.41 -13.31 -11.12
N ILE A 82 1.32 -14.48 -11.73
CA ILE A 82 0.26 -14.80 -12.69
C ILE A 82 -1.03 -14.90 -11.87
N LYS A 83 -2.13 -14.27 -12.32
CA LYS A 83 -3.44 -14.29 -11.65
C LYS A 83 -3.91 -15.75 -11.47
N THR A 84 -3.64 -16.34 -10.31
CA THR A 84 -4.05 -17.73 -10.02
C THR A 84 -4.87 -17.87 -8.74
N ASN A 85 -4.73 -16.96 -7.76
CA ASN A 85 -5.42 -17.07 -6.46
C ASN A 85 -5.94 -15.71 -5.99
N ASP A 86 -7.23 -15.65 -5.63
CA ASP A 86 -7.86 -14.50 -4.96
C ASP A 86 -7.34 -14.36 -3.52
N LEU A 87 -6.69 -13.23 -3.23
CA LEU A 87 -6.06 -12.94 -1.94
C LEU A 87 -7.00 -12.27 -0.92
N SER A 88 -8.28 -12.10 -1.27
CA SER A 88 -9.29 -11.46 -0.43
C SER A 88 -9.42 -12.11 0.95
N TYR A 89 -9.30 -13.45 1.01
CA TYR A 89 -9.41 -14.21 2.26
C TYR A 89 -8.22 -13.96 3.19
N GLU A 90 -7.00 -14.03 2.66
CA GLU A 90 -5.77 -13.77 3.42
C GLU A 90 -5.74 -12.34 3.97
N ASN A 91 -6.14 -11.35 3.16
CA ASN A 91 -6.23 -9.96 3.61
C ASN A 91 -7.16 -9.79 4.82
N ARG A 92 -8.34 -10.44 4.77
CA ARG A 92 -9.33 -10.38 5.86
C ARG A 92 -8.79 -11.03 7.13
N LEU A 93 -8.11 -12.18 7.01
CA LEU A 93 -7.49 -12.84 8.15
C LEU A 93 -6.40 -11.98 8.81
N TYR A 94 -5.48 -11.41 8.02
CA TYR A 94 -4.43 -10.55 8.56
C TYR A 94 -4.98 -9.29 9.22
N THR A 95 -5.99 -8.67 8.62
CA THR A 95 -6.65 -7.51 9.22
C THR A 95 -7.42 -7.88 10.49
N PHE A 96 -8.06 -9.05 10.54
CA PHE A 96 -8.69 -9.57 11.75
C PHE A 96 -7.67 -9.80 12.86
N PHE A 97 -6.55 -10.47 12.60
CA PHE A 97 -5.51 -10.71 13.60
C PHE A 97 -4.90 -9.41 14.15
N LYS A 98 -4.82 -8.34 13.36
CA LYS A 98 -4.39 -7.03 13.85
C LYS A 98 -5.31 -6.45 14.93
N ILE A 99 -6.61 -6.78 14.90
CA ILE A 99 -7.56 -6.33 15.94
C ILE A 99 -7.30 -7.04 17.26
N PHE A 100 -6.97 -8.33 17.23
CA PHE A 100 -6.66 -9.11 18.45
C PHE A 100 -5.28 -8.77 19.04
N ASN A 101 -4.38 -8.28 18.20
CA ASN A 101 -3.02 -7.91 18.59
C ASN A 101 -2.88 -6.42 18.94
N LEU A 102 -4.01 -5.73 19.17
CA LEU A 102 -4.09 -4.31 19.51
C LEU A 102 -4.02 -4.09 21.02
#